data_AF-A0A7C3YWY5-F1
#
_entry.id   AF-A0A7C3YWY5-F1
#
_cell.length_a   1.000
_cell.length_b   1.000
_cell.length_c   1.000
_cell.angle_alpha   90.00
_cell.angle_beta   90.00
_cell.angle_gamma   90.00
#
_symmetry.space_group_name_H-M   'P 1'
#
loop_
_entity.id
_entity.type
_entity.pdbx_description
1 polymer ?
#
loop_
_entity_poly.entity_id
_entity_poly.type
_entity_poly.pdbx_seq_one_letter_code
_entity_poly.pdbx_strand_id
1 'polypeptide(L)'
;MTDSPDRTVSFQEVPAAEMLSDRQLDATFVDPGAMEDFLRRWYLNGFVDHGVGKVKFVRGKKGAGKTHFLRHLALTAGREGYLAVYLSALAGRLGAIDELYRAVASGIPWTDLIDRAAGEVVQKHLGYTDFDLAVPEFKAWVDENHASSVPHLKADIRDATDKWLAGLDLDPAWASAVRGGIQRRLAGETEMDPGLTLWLQGEKVGAFARSKLGVGGNIEKRNARAMLMSLAVLVHAA
;
A
#
# COMPACT_ATOMS: atom_id res chain seq x y z
N MET A 1 -58.45 15.16 20.68
CA MET A 1 -57.80 16.30 20.00
C MET A 1 -56.58 16.65 20.84
N THR A 2 -55.45 16.01 20.54
CA THR A 2 -54.35 16.55 19.69
C THR A 2 -53.54 17.58 20.50
N ASP A 3 -52.23 17.49 20.70
CA ASP A 3 -51.21 16.73 19.98
C ASP A 3 -49.96 16.59 20.86
N SER A 4 -49.15 15.58 20.52
CA SER A 4 -47.89 15.17 21.15
C SER A 4 -46.78 16.24 21.06
N PRO A 5 -45.74 16.14 21.91
CA PRO A 5 -44.62 17.08 21.88
C PRO A 5 -43.79 16.88 20.59
N ASP A 6 -43.55 17.98 19.89
CA ASP A 6 -42.54 18.12 18.84
C ASP A 6 -41.16 17.86 19.46
N ARG A 7 -40.80 16.58 19.55
CA ARG A 7 -39.41 16.15 19.65
C ARG A 7 -38.82 16.31 18.26
N THR A 8 -38.40 17.53 17.95
CA THR A 8 -37.38 17.75 16.93
C THR A 8 -36.18 16.94 17.37
N VAL A 9 -36.02 15.74 16.79
CA VAL A 9 -34.80 14.96 16.90
C VAL A 9 -33.74 15.84 16.25
N SER A 10 -33.03 16.59 17.09
CA SER A 10 -31.75 17.17 16.72
C SER A 10 -30.96 16.03 16.11
N PHE A 11 -30.70 16.08 14.80
CA PHE A 11 -29.69 15.25 14.19
C PHE A 11 -28.43 15.59 14.97
N GLN A 12 -28.11 14.79 16.00
CA GLN A 12 -26.81 14.79 16.64
C GLN A 12 -25.80 14.90 15.51
N GLU A 13 -24.90 15.88 15.60
CA GLU A 13 -23.89 16.15 14.58
C GLU A 13 -23.30 14.82 14.10
N VAL A 14 -23.78 14.35 12.95
CA VAL A 14 -23.34 13.06 12.44
C VAL A 14 -21.86 13.26 12.17
N PRO A 15 -20.98 12.46 12.79
CA PRO A 15 -19.56 12.66 12.63
C PRO A 15 -19.23 12.69 11.14
N ALA A 16 -18.38 13.64 10.76
CA ALA A 16 -17.90 13.74 9.39
C ALA A 16 -17.40 12.36 8.94
N ALA A 17 -17.63 12.00 7.68
CA ALA A 17 -17.31 10.67 7.19
C ALA A 17 -15.84 10.32 7.45
N GLU A 18 -14.95 11.31 7.47
CA GLU A 18 -13.52 11.27 7.82
C GLU A 18 -13.22 10.82 9.26
N MET A 19 -14.16 10.95 10.19
CA MET A 19 -14.01 10.55 11.60
C MET A 19 -14.57 9.15 11.91
N LEU A 20 -15.23 8.51 10.94
CA LEU A 20 -15.77 7.17 11.11
C LEU A 20 -14.64 6.13 11.07
N SER A 21 -14.68 5.17 12.00
CA SER A 21 -13.95 3.91 11.87
C SER A 21 -14.52 3.07 10.73
N ASP A 22 -13.74 2.14 10.19
CA ASP A 22 -14.17 1.26 9.10
C ASP A 22 -15.43 0.46 9.46
N ARG A 23 -15.55 -0.01 10.70
CA ARG A 23 -16.75 -0.68 11.20
C ARG A 23 -17.98 0.23 11.20
N GLN A 24 -17.81 1.50 11.60
CA GLN A 24 -18.92 2.47 11.57
C GLN A 24 -19.27 2.86 10.14
N LEU A 25 -18.28 2.97 9.26
CA LEU A 25 -18.47 3.27 7.85
C LEU A 25 -19.34 2.20 7.19
N ASP A 26 -18.99 0.92 7.35
CA ASP A 26 -19.79 -0.22 6.89
C ASP A 26 -21.21 -0.21 7.46
N ALA A 27 -21.32 -0.10 8.79
CA ALA A 27 -22.61 -0.22 9.47
C ALA A 27 -23.60 0.90 9.10
N THR A 28 -23.09 2.01 8.57
CA THR A 28 -23.88 3.18 8.17
C THR A 28 -23.95 3.38 6.67
N PHE A 29 -23.28 2.53 5.88
CA PHE A 29 -23.28 2.65 4.44
C PHE A 29 -24.61 2.18 3.84
N VAL A 30 -25.08 2.94 2.86
CA VAL A 30 -26.19 2.57 1.99
C VAL A 30 -25.71 2.85 0.58
N ASP A 31 -25.88 1.89 -0.34
CA ASP A 31 -25.45 2.03 -1.75
C ASP A 31 -26.57 2.63 -2.61
N PRO A 32 -26.62 3.97 -2.79
CA PRO A 32 -27.76 4.60 -3.42
C PRO A 32 -27.71 4.32 -4.92
N GLY A 33 -28.69 3.57 -5.42
CA GLY A 33 -28.74 3.21 -6.84
C GLY A 33 -27.71 2.15 -7.26
N ALA A 34 -27.22 1.34 -6.32
CA ALA A 34 -26.27 0.26 -6.58
C ALA A 34 -24.96 0.74 -7.25
N MET A 35 -24.49 1.93 -6.87
CA MET A 35 -23.33 2.58 -7.46
C MET A 35 -22.02 1.88 -7.07
N GLU A 36 -21.87 1.51 -5.80
CA GLU A 36 -20.71 0.74 -5.36
C GLU A 36 -20.73 -0.64 -5.99
N ASP A 37 -21.87 -1.34 -5.98
CA ASP A 37 -22.01 -2.64 -6.62
C ASP A 37 -21.61 -2.60 -8.11
N PHE A 38 -22.01 -1.53 -8.81
CA PHE A 38 -21.61 -1.28 -10.20
C PHE A 38 -20.10 -1.06 -10.34
N LEU A 39 -19.48 -0.22 -9.50
CA LEU A 39 -18.04 0.04 -9.53
C LEU A 39 -17.23 -1.19 -9.15
N ARG A 40 -17.66 -1.94 -8.14
CA ARG A 40 -17.03 -3.19 -7.70
C ARG A 40 -17.05 -4.22 -8.81
N ARG A 41 -18.21 -4.47 -9.43
CA ARG A 41 -18.36 -5.50 -10.47
C ARG A 41 -17.60 -5.15 -11.75
N TRP A 42 -17.75 -3.93 -12.25
CA TRP A 42 -17.26 -3.59 -13.59
C TRP A 42 -15.90 -2.92 -13.58
N TYR A 43 -15.55 -2.20 -12.52
CA TYR A 43 -14.30 -1.45 -12.46
C TYR A 43 -13.23 -2.18 -11.69
N LEU A 44 -13.48 -2.51 -10.42
CA LEU A 44 -12.50 -3.27 -9.64
C LEU A 44 -12.28 -4.64 -10.31
N ASN A 45 -13.31 -5.49 -10.28
CA ASN A 45 -13.27 -6.88 -10.80
C ASN A 45 -13.58 -7.00 -12.31
N GLY A 46 -13.18 -6.02 -13.11
CA GLY A 46 -13.40 -6.11 -14.55
C GLY A 46 -12.47 -5.25 -15.40
N PHE A 47 -12.11 -4.05 -14.96
CA PHE A 47 -11.12 -3.22 -15.66
C PHE A 47 -9.77 -3.20 -14.93
N VAL A 48 -9.77 -2.92 -13.63
CA VAL A 48 -8.56 -2.69 -12.84
C VAL A 48 -7.78 -3.99 -12.63
N ASP A 49 -8.46 -5.09 -12.32
CA ASP A 49 -7.89 -6.45 -12.27
C ASP A 49 -7.20 -6.87 -13.59
N HIS A 50 -7.67 -6.37 -14.73
CA HIS A 50 -7.07 -6.59 -16.05
C HIS A 50 -6.00 -5.55 -16.43
N GLY A 51 -5.52 -4.75 -15.47
CA GLY A 51 -4.45 -3.77 -15.66
C GLY A 51 -4.88 -2.46 -16.33
N VAL A 52 -6.20 -2.19 -16.44
CA VAL A 52 -6.70 -0.98 -17.09
C VAL A 52 -6.95 0.14 -16.07
N GLY A 53 -6.22 1.25 -16.21
CA GLY A 53 -6.45 2.46 -15.42
C GLY A 53 -7.75 3.19 -15.79
N LYS A 54 -8.50 3.67 -14.79
CA LYS A 54 -9.73 4.46 -14.95
C LYS A 54 -9.79 5.60 -13.95
N VAL A 55 -10.32 6.74 -14.38
CA VAL A 55 -10.58 7.91 -13.52
C VAL A 55 -12.08 8.19 -13.48
N LYS A 56 -12.62 8.43 -12.29
CA LYS A 56 -14.04 8.72 -12.05
C LYS A 56 -14.22 10.00 -11.26
N PHE A 57 -15.22 10.78 -11.65
CA PHE A 57 -15.58 12.02 -10.98
C PHE A 57 -16.96 11.87 -10.35
N VAL A 58 -17.02 11.88 -9.03
CA VAL A 58 -18.27 11.86 -8.26
C VAL A 58 -18.64 13.29 -7.87
N ARG A 59 -19.82 13.76 -8.30
CA ARG A 59 -20.30 15.13 -8.03
C ARG A 59 -21.62 15.09 -7.28
N GLY A 60 -21.87 16.12 -6.46
CA GLY A 60 -23.09 16.23 -5.66
C GLY A 60 -22.94 17.28 -4.57
N LYS A 61 -24.08 17.73 -4.01
CA LYS A 61 -24.13 18.79 -2.99
C LYS A 61 -23.38 18.39 -1.71
N LYS A 62 -22.99 19.38 -0.88
CA LYS A 62 -22.45 19.11 0.47
C LYS A 62 -23.48 18.28 1.26
N GLY A 63 -23.02 17.28 2.01
CA GLY A 63 -23.88 16.35 2.75
C GLY A 63 -24.49 15.21 1.93
N ALA A 64 -24.31 15.16 0.60
CA ALA A 64 -24.86 14.08 -0.24
C ALA A 64 -24.12 12.71 -0.13
N GLY A 65 -23.41 12.44 0.96
CA GLY A 65 -22.73 11.15 1.19
C GLY A 65 -21.48 10.86 0.36
N LYS A 66 -21.02 11.76 -0.53
CA LYS A 66 -19.87 11.51 -1.43
C LYS A 66 -18.60 11.02 -0.73
N THR A 67 -18.20 11.67 0.36
CA THR A 67 -17.01 11.27 1.12
C THR A 67 -17.19 9.88 1.72
N HIS A 68 -18.37 9.63 2.31
CA HIS A 68 -18.71 8.33 2.89
C HIS A 68 -18.66 7.23 1.83
N PHE A 69 -19.27 7.45 0.67
CA PHE A 69 -19.20 6.57 -0.49
C PHE A 69 -17.77 6.27 -0.94
N LEU A 70 -16.93 7.29 -1.14
CA LEU A 70 -15.55 7.09 -1.59
C LEU A 70 -14.69 6.35 -0.57
N ARG A 71 -14.88 6.63 0.72
CA ARG A 71 -14.22 5.89 1.80
C ARG A 71 -14.68 4.43 1.83
N HIS A 72 -15.97 4.17 1.68
CA HIS A 72 -16.52 2.82 1.72
C HIS A 72 -16.03 2.01 0.51
N LEU A 73 -16.02 2.61 -0.68
CA LEU A 73 -15.44 1.99 -1.87
C LEU A 73 -13.96 1.64 -1.69
N ALA A 74 -13.17 2.49 -1.01
CA ALA A 74 -11.77 2.20 -0.72
C ALA A 74 -11.63 1.01 0.25
N LEU A 75 -12.49 0.94 1.28
CA LEU A 75 -12.55 -0.20 2.20
C LEU A 75 -12.94 -1.49 1.48
N THR A 76 -13.94 -1.44 0.60
CA THR A 76 -14.35 -2.55 -0.26
C THR A 76 -13.22 -3.00 -1.17
N ALA A 77 -12.50 -2.07 -1.81
CA ALA A 77 -11.34 -2.40 -2.63
C ALA A 77 -10.23 -3.10 -1.80
N GLY A 78 -9.97 -2.63 -0.58
CA GLY A 78 -9.06 -3.30 0.36
C GLY A 78 -9.42 -4.77 0.63
N ARG A 79 -10.71 -5.04 0.81
CA ARG A 79 -11.23 -6.41 1.02
C ARG A 79 -11.09 -7.31 -0.20
N GLU A 80 -11.10 -6.72 -1.39
CA GLU A 80 -10.86 -7.42 -2.66
C GLU A 80 -9.37 -7.57 -2.99
N GLY A 81 -8.48 -7.21 -2.07
CA GLY A 81 -7.04 -7.38 -2.23
C GLY A 81 -6.34 -6.23 -2.94
N TYR A 82 -7.05 -5.13 -3.24
CA TYR A 82 -6.41 -3.92 -3.77
C TYR A 82 -5.74 -3.12 -2.66
N LEU A 83 -4.62 -2.48 -3.01
CA LEU A 83 -4.09 -1.41 -2.20
C LEU A 83 -4.87 -0.12 -2.47
N ALA A 84 -5.69 0.29 -1.50
CA ALA A 84 -6.50 1.50 -1.60
C ALA A 84 -5.99 2.60 -0.64
N VAL A 85 -5.76 3.79 -1.19
CA VAL A 85 -5.37 4.98 -0.40
C VAL A 85 -6.42 6.08 -0.55
N TYR A 86 -6.83 6.68 0.56
CA TYR A 86 -7.73 7.82 0.58
C TYR A 86 -6.96 9.11 0.80
N LEU A 87 -7.08 10.06 -0.12
CA LEU A 87 -6.40 11.35 -0.07
C LEU A 87 -7.39 12.50 -0.01
N SER A 88 -7.08 13.51 0.82
CA SER A 88 -7.84 14.74 0.90
C SER A 88 -7.00 15.92 0.42
N ALA A 89 -7.51 16.64 -0.58
CA ALA A 89 -6.89 17.90 -1.04
C ALA A 89 -6.99 19.04 -0.01
N LEU A 90 -7.78 18.85 1.07
CA LEU A 90 -7.79 19.77 2.21
C LEU A 90 -6.61 19.52 3.17
N ALA A 91 -6.09 18.30 3.20
CA ALA A 91 -5.00 17.89 4.09
C ALA A 91 -3.60 18.11 3.46
N GLY A 92 -3.52 18.29 2.14
CA GLY A 92 -2.26 18.51 1.43
C GLY A 92 -2.46 19.00 -0.01
N ARG A 93 -1.41 19.51 -0.64
CA ARG A 93 -1.48 20.00 -2.03
C ARG A 93 -1.20 18.83 -2.99
N LEU A 94 -2.27 18.24 -3.49
CA LEU A 94 -2.20 17.14 -4.47
C LEU A 94 -1.77 17.61 -5.89
N GLY A 95 -1.57 18.91 -6.09
CA GLY A 95 -1.19 19.49 -7.39
C GLY A 95 0.30 19.40 -7.73
N ALA A 96 1.17 19.11 -6.76
CA ALA A 96 2.59 18.87 -6.98
C ALA A 96 2.87 17.37 -6.94
N ILE A 97 3.60 16.85 -7.93
CA ILE A 97 3.78 15.39 -8.08
C ILE A 97 4.54 14.74 -6.91
N ASP A 98 5.48 15.46 -6.29
CA ASP A 98 6.19 15.00 -5.10
C ASP A 98 5.34 15.02 -3.84
N GLU A 99 4.40 15.96 -3.73
CA GLU A 99 3.41 15.98 -2.65
C GLU A 99 2.38 14.88 -2.85
N LEU A 100 1.93 14.64 -4.08
CA LEU A 100 1.05 13.51 -4.42
C LEU A 100 1.73 12.18 -4.09
N TYR A 101 2.99 12.01 -4.46
CA TYR A 101 3.76 10.81 -4.10
C TYR A 101 3.77 10.63 -2.58
N ARG A 102 4.18 11.65 -1.82
CA ARG A 102 4.24 11.57 -0.35
C ARG A 102 2.87 11.23 0.27
N ALA A 103 1.80 11.83 -0.25
CA ALA A 103 0.45 11.57 0.22
C ALA A 103 -0.02 10.14 -0.07
N VAL A 104 0.31 9.58 -1.24
CA VAL A 104 0.04 8.16 -1.56
C VAL A 104 0.90 7.26 -0.67
N ALA A 105 2.20 7.52 -0.64
CA ALA A 105 3.23 6.72 0.04
C ALA A 105 3.02 6.65 1.56
N SER A 106 2.45 7.68 2.19
CA SER A 106 2.12 7.67 3.62
C SER A 106 0.95 6.75 3.97
N GLY A 107 0.08 6.43 3.01
CA GLY A 107 -1.04 5.51 3.20
C GLY A 107 -0.70 4.04 2.92
N ILE A 108 0.55 3.72 2.57
CA ILE A 108 0.98 2.37 2.21
C ILE A 108 1.38 1.59 3.47
N PRO A 109 0.88 0.36 3.67
CA PRO A 109 1.37 -0.55 4.69
C PRO A 109 2.72 -1.14 4.23
N TRP A 110 3.79 -0.37 4.42
CA TRP A 110 5.12 -0.71 3.87
C TRP A 110 5.66 -2.06 4.34
N THR A 111 5.42 -2.42 5.61
CA THR A 111 5.82 -3.74 6.14
C THR A 111 5.14 -4.86 5.35
N ASP A 112 3.81 -4.83 5.25
CA ASP A 112 3.05 -5.84 4.50
C ASP A 112 3.47 -5.93 3.03
N LEU A 113 3.75 -4.78 2.39
CA LEU A 113 4.18 -4.75 1.00
C LEU A 113 5.57 -5.37 0.81
N ILE A 114 6.50 -5.10 1.73
CA ILE A 114 7.85 -5.70 1.70
C ILE A 114 7.79 -7.19 2.07
N ASP A 115 6.91 -7.59 2.98
CA ASP A 115 6.69 -8.99 3.32
C ASP A 115 6.19 -9.78 2.09
N ARG A 116 5.19 -9.25 1.38
CA ARG A 116 4.71 -9.87 0.12
C ARG A 116 5.81 -9.95 -0.93
N ALA A 117 6.57 -8.86 -1.12
CA ALA A 117 7.71 -8.85 -2.03
C ALA A 117 8.78 -9.88 -1.65
N ALA A 118 9.05 -10.06 -0.36
CA ALA A 118 9.96 -11.09 0.13
C ALA A 118 9.41 -12.50 -0.12
N GLY A 119 8.10 -12.70 0.08
CA GLY A 119 7.39 -13.94 -0.24
C GLY A 119 7.49 -14.30 -1.72
N GLU A 120 7.30 -13.34 -2.60
CA GLU A 120 7.44 -13.51 -4.06
C GLU A 120 8.84 -14.01 -4.42
N VAL A 121 9.88 -13.39 -3.86
CA VAL A 121 11.28 -13.81 -4.06
C VAL A 121 11.51 -15.24 -3.52
N VAL A 122 11.07 -15.53 -2.30
CA VAL A 122 11.32 -16.85 -1.68
C VAL A 122 10.56 -17.96 -2.41
N GLN A 123 9.27 -17.76 -2.68
CA GLN A 123 8.41 -18.79 -3.22
C GLN A 123 8.64 -19.00 -4.72
N LYS A 124 8.80 -17.93 -5.51
CA LYS A 124 8.90 -18.05 -6.98
C LYS A 124 10.32 -18.00 -7.52
N HIS A 125 11.24 -17.31 -6.84
CA HIS A 125 12.63 -17.16 -7.33
C HIS A 125 13.63 -18.07 -6.63
N LEU A 126 13.42 -18.39 -5.35
CA LEU A 126 14.21 -19.39 -4.63
C LEU A 126 13.55 -20.78 -4.63
N GLY A 127 12.23 -20.86 -4.85
CA GLY A 127 11.50 -22.11 -5.00
C GLY A 127 10.99 -22.74 -3.70
N TYR A 128 11.02 -22.01 -2.58
CA TYR A 128 10.51 -22.48 -1.28
C TYR A 128 9.02 -22.14 -1.14
N THR A 129 8.17 -22.88 -1.84
CA THR A 129 6.72 -22.61 -1.93
C THR A 129 5.95 -22.83 -0.62
N ASP A 130 6.54 -23.57 0.31
CA ASP A 130 6.01 -23.90 1.63
C ASP A 130 6.49 -22.95 2.73
N PHE A 131 7.34 -21.96 2.40
CA PHE A 131 7.76 -20.94 3.34
C PHE A 131 6.59 -20.03 3.73
N ASP A 132 6.29 -20.03 5.02
CA ASP A 132 5.36 -19.09 5.64
C ASP A 132 6.10 -17.84 6.11
N LEU A 133 5.70 -16.68 5.58
CA LEU A 133 6.24 -15.39 5.99
C LEU A 133 5.95 -15.07 7.47
N ALA A 134 5.02 -15.76 8.14
CA ALA A 134 4.88 -15.64 9.59
C ALA A 134 6.16 -16.04 10.35
N VAL A 135 7.06 -16.82 9.72
CA VAL A 135 8.35 -17.16 10.30
C VAL A 135 9.29 -15.94 10.23
N PRO A 136 9.83 -15.47 11.37
CA PRO A 136 10.64 -14.26 11.41
C PRO A 136 11.92 -14.37 10.59
N GLU A 137 12.65 -15.49 10.73
CA GLU A 137 13.96 -15.68 10.10
C GLU A 137 13.93 -16.81 9.08
N PHE A 138 14.10 -16.46 7.80
CA PHE A 138 14.08 -17.43 6.71
C PHE A 138 15.22 -18.45 6.80
N LYS A 139 16.42 -18.04 7.25
CA LYS A 139 17.55 -18.95 7.43
C LYS A 139 17.26 -20.05 8.46
N ALA A 140 16.71 -19.68 9.61
CA ALA A 140 16.36 -20.64 10.66
C ALA A 140 15.34 -21.66 10.13
N TRP A 141 14.33 -21.18 9.40
CA TRP A 141 13.36 -22.04 8.74
C TRP A 141 14.00 -23.01 7.74
N VAL A 142 14.95 -22.53 6.92
CA VAL A 142 15.67 -23.39 5.97
C VAL A 142 16.47 -24.47 6.68
N ASP A 143 17.23 -24.10 7.72
CA ASP A 143 18.05 -25.07 8.47
C ASP A 143 17.21 -26.14 9.20
N GLU A 144 15.98 -25.80 9.61
CA GLU A 144 15.05 -26.73 10.28
C GLU A 144 14.30 -27.66 9.30
N ASN A 145 13.86 -27.13 8.15
CA ASN A 145 12.96 -27.84 7.25
C ASN A 145 13.67 -28.48 6.05
N HIS A 146 14.90 -28.05 5.75
CA HIS A 146 15.69 -28.58 4.63
C HIS A 146 16.98 -29.21 5.15
N ALA A 147 17.11 -30.52 4.92
CA ALA A 147 18.19 -31.38 5.44
C ALA A 147 19.62 -31.01 4.98
N SER A 148 19.79 -29.95 4.19
CA SER A 148 21.09 -29.49 3.71
C SER A 148 21.22 -28.01 4.04
N SER A 149 22.09 -27.67 4.99
CA SER A 149 22.47 -26.28 5.23
C SER A 149 23.01 -25.70 3.93
N VAL A 150 22.32 -24.70 3.38
CA VAL A 150 22.65 -24.09 2.10
C VAL A 150 23.83 -23.14 2.34
N PRO A 151 25.08 -23.50 1.95
CA PRO A 151 26.29 -22.76 2.37
C PRO A 151 26.33 -21.32 1.85
N HIS A 152 25.45 -20.99 0.91
CA HIS A 152 25.39 -19.73 0.19
C HIS A 152 24.01 -19.05 0.25
N LEU A 153 23.13 -19.42 1.20
CA LEU A 153 21.75 -18.89 1.25
C LEU A 153 21.66 -17.36 1.16
N LYS A 154 22.57 -16.64 1.82
CA LYS A 154 22.62 -15.17 1.74
C LYS A 154 22.95 -14.65 0.34
N ALA A 155 23.84 -15.31 -0.37
CA ALA A 155 24.15 -14.98 -1.76
C ALA A 155 22.97 -15.35 -2.67
N ASP A 156 22.35 -16.51 -2.45
CA ASP A 156 21.19 -16.95 -3.21
C ASP A 156 20.01 -15.98 -3.06
N ILE A 157 19.71 -15.54 -1.82
CA ILE A 157 18.68 -14.52 -1.55
C ILE A 157 18.97 -13.24 -2.32
N ARG A 158 20.22 -12.74 -2.25
CA ARG A 158 20.61 -11.51 -2.95
C ARG A 158 20.43 -11.66 -4.46
N ASP A 159 20.94 -12.75 -5.03
CA ASP A 159 20.95 -12.97 -6.47
C ASP A 159 19.51 -13.21 -6.99
N ALA A 160 18.66 -13.89 -6.23
CA ALA A 160 17.23 -14.04 -6.51
C ALA A 160 16.49 -12.70 -6.44
N THR A 161 16.74 -11.91 -5.39
CA THR A 161 16.17 -10.56 -5.25
C THR A 161 16.58 -9.67 -6.41
N ASP A 162 17.85 -9.69 -6.80
CA ASP A 162 18.38 -8.90 -7.92
C ASP A 162 17.77 -9.32 -9.25
N LYS A 163 17.65 -10.63 -9.49
CA LYS A 163 17.01 -11.16 -10.69
C LYS A 163 15.54 -10.76 -10.80
N TRP A 164 14.80 -10.82 -9.68
CA TRP A 164 13.41 -10.40 -9.65
C TRP A 164 13.27 -8.90 -9.91
N LEU A 165 14.00 -8.06 -9.18
CA LEU A 165 13.96 -6.60 -9.35
C LEU A 165 14.40 -6.15 -10.74
N ALA A 166 15.37 -6.83 -11.37
CA ALA A 166 15.79 -6.54 -12.74
C ALA A 166 14.69 -6.81 -13.78
N GLY A 167 13.69 -7.65 -13.46
CA GLY A 167 12.52 -7.89 -14.29
C GLY A 167 11.43 -6.82 -14.13
N LEU A 168 11.56 -5.91 -13.17
CA LEU A 168 10.59 -4.87 -12.88
C LEU A 168 11.07 -3.51 -13.42
N ASP A 169 10.16 -2.72 -13.99
CA ASP A 169 10.43 -1.35 -14.45
C ASP A 169 10.41 -0.36 -13.27
N LEU A 170 11.48 -0.39 -12.47
CA LEU A 170 11.64 0.42 -11.26
C LEU A 170 12.74 1.47 -11.44
N ASP A 171 12.58 2.63 -10.80
CA ASP A 171 13.69 3.57 -10.63
C ASP A 171 14.84 2.90 -9.84
N PRO A 172 16.12 3.08 -10.24
CA PRO A 172 17.24 2.40 -9.58
C PRO A 172 17.37 2.68 -8.08
N ALA A 173 17.10 3.91 -7.63
CA ALA A 173 17.15 4.25 -6.21
C ALA A 173 16.04 3.54 -5.44
N TRP A 174 14.88 3.40 -6.08
CA TRP A 174 13.71 2.72 -5.54
C TRP A 174 13.89 1.20 -5.48
N ALA A 175 14.43 0.59 -6.54
CA ALA A 175 14.82 -0.83 -6.55
C ALA A 175 15.84 -1.15 -5.44
N SER A 176 16.81 -0.26 -5.22
CA SER A 176 17.79 -0.41 -4.13
C SER A 176 17.13 -0.37 -2.74
N ALA A 177 16.15 0.52 -2.55
CA ALA A 177 15.39 0.62 -1.30
C ALA A 177 14.61 -0.69 -1.02
N VAL A 178 13.91 -1.22 -2.02
CA VAL A 178 13.14 -2.48 -1.92
C VAL A 178 14.06 -3.67 -1.68
N ARG A 179 15.17 -3.77 -2.42
CA ARG A 179 16.22 -4.78 -2.18
C ARG A 179 16.66 -4.78 -0.73
N GLY A 180 16.95 -3.60 -0.19
CA GLY A 180 17.37 -3.45 1.20
C GLY A 180 16.28 -3.84 2.21
N GLY A 181 15.01 -3.58 1.90
CA GLY A 181 13.88 -4.03 2.71
C GLY A 181 13.76 -5.55 2.75
N ILE A 182 13.73 -6.20 1.58
CA ILE A 182 13.62 -7.66 1.44
C ILE A 182 14.77 -8.38 2.14
N GLN A 183 16.01 -7.92 1.93
CA GLN A 183 17.18 -8.56 2.54
C GLN A 183 17.16 -8.50 4.07
N ARG A 184 16.75 -7.38 4.65
CA ARG A 184 16.60 -7.23 6.11
C ARG A 184 15.49 -8.13 6.63
N ARG A 185 14.35 -8.13 5.93
CA ARG A 185 13.20 -8.95 6.29
C ARG A 185 13.53 -10.45 6.31
N LEU A 186 14.23 -10.93 5.29
CA LEU A 186 14.66 -12.34 5.22
C LEU A 186 15.79 -12.67 6.18
N ALA A 187 16.52 -11.67 6.68
CA ALA A 187 17.55 -11.83 7.71
C ALA A 187 16.99 -11.84 9.15
N GLY A 188 15.66 -11.77 9.34
CA GLY A 188 15.03 -11.83 10.65
C GLY A 188 14.55 -10.49 11.21
N GLU A 189 14.75 -9.37 10.50
CA GLU A 189 14.23 -8.08 10.94
C GLU A 189 12.72 -8.00 10.71
N THR A 190 11.93 -8.04 11.79
CA THR A 190 10.46 -8.01 11.74
C THR A 190 9.88 -6.61 11.56
N GLU A 191 10.66 -5.57 11.91
CA GLU A 191 10.26 -4.18 11.73
C GLU A 191 11.06 -3.55 10.59
N MET A 192 10.39 -2.71 9.80
CA MET A 192 11.04 -1.92 8.76
C MET A 192 11.98 -0.88 9.37
N ASP A 193 13.19 -0.75 8.82
CA ASP A 193 14.13 0.31 9.20
C ASP A 193 13.41 1.68 9.10
N PRO A 194 13.34 2.48 10.18
CA PRO A 194 12.60 3.73 10.18
C PRO A 194 13.09 4.72 9.11
N GLY A 195 14.40 4.72 8.81
CA GLY A 195 14.97 5.54 7.76
C GLY A 195 14.55 5.09 6.37
N LEU A 196 14.43 3.77 6.15
CA LEU A 196 13.90 3.22 4.90
C LEU A 196 12.43 3.60 4.72
N THR A 197 11.61 3.45 5.76
CA THR A 197 10.20 3.84 5.76
C THR A 197 10.04 5.32 5.44
N LEU A 198 10.79 6.20 6.12
CA LEU A 198 10.78 7.64 5.83
C LEU A 198 11.19 7.94 4.38
N TRP A 199 12.23 7.28 3.87
CA TRP A 199 12.67 7.48 2.49
C TRP A 199 11.60 7.03 1.48
N LEU A 200 11.00 5.85 1.68
CA LEU A 200 9.91 5.32 0.85
C LEU A 200 8.67 6.22 0.92
N GLN A 201 8.40 6.84 2.07
CA GLN A 201 7.35 7.85 2.22
C GLN A 201 7.67 9.18 1.53
N GLY A 202 8.89 9.37 1.02
CA GLY A 202 9.34 10.58 0.34
C GLY A 202 9.80 11.68 1.29
N GLU A 203 10.01 11.36 2.56
CA GLU A 203 10.59 12.28 3.53
C GLU A 203 12.10 12.46 3.29
N LYS A 204 12.61 13.62 3.73
CA LYS A 204 14.04 13.91 3.58
C LYS A 204 14.84 13.11 4.59
N VAL A 205 15.66 12.19 4.09
CA VAL A 205 16.60 11.42 4.91
C VAL A 205 18.00 11.99 4.76
N GLY A 206 18.77 12.06 5.86
CA GLY A 206 20.14 12.58 5.85
C GLY A 206 21.09 11.75 4.98
N ALA A 207 22.16 12.36 4.46
CA ALA A 207 23.11 11.69 3.57
C ALA A 207 23.73 10.42 4.17
N PHE A 208 24.06 10.44 5.46
CA PHE A 208 24.58 9.28 6.18
C PHE A 208 23.60 8.11 6.21
N ALA A 209 22.33 8.38 6.57
CA ALA A 209 21.29 7.36 6.60
C ALA A 209 21.00 6.81 5.20
N ARG A 210 20.95 7.65 4.16
CA ARG A 210 20.81 7.18 2.77
C ARG A 210 21.96 6.26 2.34
N SER A 211 23.19 6.60 2.71
CA SER A 211 24.37 5.76 2.43
C SER A 211 24.24 4.38 3.09
N LYS A 212 23.83 4.33 4.37
CA LYS A 212 23.56 3.08 5.09
C LYS A 212 22.45 2.24 4.42
N LEU A 213 21.45 2.90 3.87
CA LEU A 213 20.33 2.26 3.17
C LEU A 213 20.67 1.87 1.72
N GLY A 214 21.78 2.35 1.15
CA GLY A 214 22.14 2.13 -0.24
C GLY A 214 21.24 2.87 -1.23
N VAL A 215 20.54 3.92 -0.80
CA VAL A 215 19.59 4.67 -1.65
C VAL A 215 20.19 5.99 -2.14
N GLY A 216 19.93 6.32 -3.40
CA GLY A 216 20.43 7.52 -4.05
C GLY A 216 19.48 8.70 -3.92
N GLY A 217 19.97 9.85 -3.42
CA GLY A 217 19.21 11.10 -3.38
C GLY A 217 17.93 11.05 -2.53
N ASN A 218 17.19 12.15 -2.51
CA ASN A 218 15.84 12.20 -1.94
C ASN A 218 14.79 12.16 -3.05
N ILE A 219 13.55 11.89 -2.67
CA ILE A 219 12.41 12.02 -3.55
C ILE A 219 12.04 13.50 -3.64
N GLU A 220 12.06 14.03 -4.85
CA GLU A 220 11.88 15.43 -5.21
C GLU A 220 10.95 15.52 -6.43
N LYS A 221 10.49 16.73 -6.76
CA LYS A 221 9.59 16.97 -7.90
C LYS A 221 10.06 16.34 -9.22
N ARG A 222 11.38 16.26 -9.45
CA ARG A 222 11.98 15.74 -10.68
C ARG A 222 11.91 14.21 -10.83
N ASN A 223 11.91 13.45 -9.74
CA ASN A 223 11.90 11.98 -9.76
C ASN A 223 10.64 11.37 -9.16
N ALA A 224 9.81 12.13 -8.43
CA ALA A 224 8.60 11.63 -7.78
C ALA A 224 7.63 10.89 -8.71
N ARG A 225 7.54 11.28 -10.00
CA ARG A 225 6.75 10.53 -10.98
C ARG A 225 7.29 9.11 -11.16
N ALA A 226 8.61 8.95 -11.32
CA ALA A 226 9.24 7.64 -11.48
C ALA A 226 9.08 6.80 -10.21
N MET A 227 9.18 7.42 -9.03
CA MET A 227 8.94 6.75 -7.74
C MET A 227 7.48 6.26 -7.62
N LEU A 228 6.50 7.08 -8.02
CA LEU A 228 5.09 6.69 -8.00
C LEU A 228 4.80 5.53 -8.97
N MET A 229 5.42 5.54 -10.15
CA MET A 229 5.31 4.42 -11.09
C MET A 229 5.97 3.16 -10.53
N SER A 230 7.13 3.29 -9.89
CA SER A 230 7.84 2.16 -9.25
C SER A 230 6.99 1.53 -8.15
N LEU A 231 6.31 2.35 -7.34
CA LEU A 231 5.35 1.87 -6.34
C LEU A 231 4.22 1.07 -7.00
N ALA A 232 3.60 1.59 -8.06
CA ALA A 232 2.53 0.87 -8.75
C ALA A 232 3.00 -0.47 -9.34
N VAL A 233 4.22 -0.52 -9.91
CA VAL A 233 4.83 -1.75 -10.42
C VAL A 233 5.05 -2.76 -9.30
N LEU A 234 5.60 -2.35 -8.15
CA LEU A 234 5.80 -3.27 -7.03
C LEU A 234 4.49 -3.82 -6.48
N VAL A 235 3.48 -2.96 -6.31
CA VAL A 235 2.16 -3.36 -5.79
C VAL A 235 1.49 -4.39 -6.69
N HIS A 236 1.78 -4.38 -7.99
CA HIS A 236 1.29 -5.39 -8.90
C HIS A 236 2.14 -6.68 -8.92
N ALA A 237 3.45 -6.56 -8.65
CA ALA A 237 4.39 -7.67 -8.72
C ALA A 237 4.47 -8.49 -7.42
N ALA A 238 4.09 -7.92 -6.28
CA ALA A 238 4.09 -8.54 -4.95
C ALA A 238 2.69 -9.02 -4.54
#